data_AF-A0A497HBU5-F1
#
_entry.id   AF-A0A497HBU5-F1
#
_cell.length_a   1.000
_cell.length_b   1.000
_cell.length_c   1.000
_cell.angle_alpha   90.00
_cell.angle_beta   90.00
_cell.angle_gamma   90.00
#
_symmetry.space_group_name_H-M   'P 1'
#
loop_
_entity.id
_entity.type
_entity.pdbx_description
1 polymer ?
#
loop_
_entity_poly.entity_id
_entity_poly.type
_entity_poly.pdbx_seq_one_letter_code
_entity_poly.pdbx_strand_id
1 'polypeptide(L)'
;MKKEQKIELTIGSKYNIISIGGRDKPLESEGIFEGYISVGSDALGLLIKLSEKHKDMAGKIRIVPIQAILAIDIIDAKPRNTKERDREIPHYVG
;
A
#
# COMPACT_ATOMS: atom_id res chain seq x y z
N MET A 1 25.85 8.33 -17.38
CA MET A 1 25.10 7.18 -16.80
C MET A 1 23.66 7.62 -16.58
N LYS A 2 22.68 7.05 -17.29
CA LYS A 2 21.26 7.34 -17.04
C LYS A 2 20.95 6.84 -15.63
N LYS A 3 20.49 7.73 -14.73
CA LYS A 3 19.94 7.31 -13.43
C LYS A 3 18.77 6.38 -13.73
N GLU A 4 18.93 5.09 -13.42
CA GLU A 4 17.81 4.16 -13.40
C GLU A 4 16.72 4.77 -12.53
N GLN A 5 15.56 5.04 -13.12
CA GLN A 5 14.41 5.50 -12.34
C GLN A 5 13.99 4.33 -11.45
N LYS A 6 14.37 4.39 -10.18
CA LYS A 6 13.83 3.48 -9.16
C LYS A 6 12.32 3.66 -9.14
N ILE A 7 11.59 2.63 -9.53
CA ILE A 7 10.14 2.55 -9.37
C ILE A 7 9.89 2.38 -7.88
N GLU A 8 9.19 3.33 -7.28
CA GLU A 8 8.82 3.34 -5.87
C GLU A 8 7.31 3.61 -5.76
N LEU A 9 6.69 3.04 -4.72
CA LEU A 9 5.30 3.36 -4.39
C LEU A 9 5.19 4.83 -3.98
N THR A 10 4.21 5.53 -4.54
CA THR A 10 4.03 6.98 -4.37
C THR A 10 2.70 7.26 -3.72
N ILE A 11 2.71 8.04 -2.63
CA ILE A 11 1.48 8.39 -1.91
C ILE A 11 0.51 9.09 -2.89
N GLY A 12 -0.76 8.69 -2.82
CA GLY A 12 -1.79 9.20 -3.71
C GLY A 12 -1.86 8.51 -5.07
N SER A 13 -0.97 7.58 -5.39
CA SER A 13 -1.03 6.71 -6.57
C SER A 13 -2.00 5.55 -6.34
N LYS A 14 -2.57 5.02 -7.44
CA LYS A 14 -3.53 3.93 -7.42
C LYS A 14 -2.84 2.60 -7.72
N TYR A 15 -3.07 1.62 -6.86
CA TYR A 15 -2.51 0.27 -6.97
C TYR A 15 -3.58 -0.80 -6.75
N ASN A 16 -3.33 -1.99 -7.29
CA ASN A 16 -4.01 -3.21 -6.90
C ASN A 16 -3.02 -4.10 -6.13
N ILE A 17 -3.35 -4.43 -4.88
CA ILE A 17 -2.53 -5.31 -4.05
C ILE A 17 -3.19 -6.66 -3.96
N ILE A 18 -2.45 -7.69 -4.32
CA ILE A 18 -2.85 -9.09 -4.21
C ILE A 18 -2.07 -9.66 -3.03
N SER A 19 -2.75 -10.03 -1.96
CA SER A 19 -2.14 -10.60 -0.76
C SER A 19 -2.66 -12.00 -0.47
N ILE A 20 -1.96 -12.72 0.41
CA ILE A 20 -2.45 -13.98 0.98
C ILE A 20 -3.83 -13.71 1.58
N GLY A 21 -4.82 -14.47 1.11
CA GLY A 21 -6.21 -14.37 1.52
C GLY A 21 -6.68 -15.61 2.29
N GLY A 22 -7.98 -15.90 2.21
CA GLY A 22 -8.54 -17.15 2.73
C GLY A 22 -8.08 -18.38 1.93
N ARG A 23 -8.55 -19.56 2.34
CA ARG A 23 -8.11 -20.86 1.80
C ARG A 23 -8.15 -20.97 0.26
N ASP A 24 -9.13 -20.34 -0.39
CA ASP A 24 -9.42 -20.61 -1.80
C ASP A 24 -9.07 -19.46 -2.75
N LYS A 25 -8.84 -18.23 -2.25
CA LYS A 25 -8.59 -17.05 -3.10
C LYS A 25 -7.67 -16.04 -2.43
N PRO A 26 -6.74 -15.42 -3.20
CA PRO A 26 -5.99 -14.28 -2.71
C PRO A 26 -6.93 -13.11 -2.39
N LEU A 27 -6.51 -12.25 -1.47
CA LEU A 27 -7.24 -11.05 -1.13
C LEU A 27 -6.77 -9.89 -2.02
N GLU A 28 -7.69 -9.34 -2.80
CA GLU A 28 -7.44 -8.16 -3.62
C GLU A 28 -7.79 -6.88 -2.86
N SER A 29 -6.94 -5.86 -3.03
CA SER A 29 -7.07 -4.55 -2.40
C SER A 29 -6.71 -3.45 -3.40
N GLU A 30 -7.66 -3.10 -4.27
CA GLU A 30 -7.54 -1.92 -5.14
C GLU A 30 -7.85 -0.61 -4.39
N GLY A 31 -6.93 0.35 -4.44
CA GLY A 31 -7.12 1.64 -3.79
C GLY A 31 -5.98 2.63 -3.96
N ILE A 32 -5.99 3.68 -3.14
CA ILE A 32 -4.96 4.72 -3.11
C ILE A 32 -3.94 4.39 -2.01
N PHE A 33 -2.65 4.37 -2.36
CA PHE A 33 -1.59 4.15 -1.39
C PHE A 33 -1.40 5.39 -0.52
N GLU A 34 -1.47 5.18 0.80
CA GLU A 34 -1.40 6.24 1.82
C GLU A 34 -0.08 6.22 2.61
N GLY A 35 0.77 5.20 2.40
CA GLY A 35 2.06 5.08 3.07
C GLY A 35 2.26 3.72 3.74
N TYR A 36 3.21 3.67 4.67
CA TYR A 36 3.51 2.49 5.47
C TYR A 36 3.18 2.76 6.94
N ILE A 37 2.98 1.70 7.71
CA ILE A 37 2.75 1.75 9.15
C ILE A 37 3.55 0.63 9.82
N SER A 38 4.06 0.88 11.03
CA SER A 38 4.54 -0.18 11.90
C SER A 38 3.39 -0.72 12.74
N VAL A 39 3.27 -2.05 12.84
CA VAL A 39 2.26 -2.77 13.61
C VAL A 39 2.99 -3.59 14.68
N GLY A 40 2.91 -3.16 15.94
CA GLY A 40 3.72 -3.76 17.01
C GLY A 40 5.20 -3.39 16.88
N SER A 41 6.10 -4.28 17.32
CA SER A 41 7.54 -3.98 17.37
C SER A 41 8.22 -4.08 16.01
N ASP A 42 7.84 -5.06 15.17
CA ASP A 42 8.66 -5.47 14.02
C ASP A 42 7.89 -5.67 12.71
N ALA A 43 6.55 -5.58 12.72
CA ALA A 43 5.76 -5.84 11.52
C ALA A 43 5.48 -4.54 10.75
N LEU A 44 5.85 -4.50 9.47
CA LEU A 44 5.49 -3.40 8.58
C LEU A 44 4.22 -3.73 7.79
N GLY A 45 3.34 -2.73 7.69
CA GLY A 45 2.13 -2.77 6.90
C GLY A 45 2.11 -1.68 5.83
N LEU A 46 1.48 -1.99 4.70
CA LEU A 46 1.16 -1.05 3.63
C LEU A 46 -0.27 -0.53 3.84
N LEU A 47 -0.45 0.79 3.79
CA LEU A 47 -1.75 1.45 3.90
C LEU A 47 -2.37 1.69 2.52
N ILE A 48 -3.54 1.10 2.29
CA ILE A 48 -4.35 1.34 1.09
C ILE A 48 -5.73 1.84 1.51
N LYS A 49 -6.14 3.00 1.00
CA LYS A 49 -7.52 3.46 1.06
C LYS A 49 -8.32 2.78 -0.05
N LEU A 50 -9.24 1.91 0.33
CA LEU A 50 -9.98 1.05 -0.60
C LEU A 50 -10.89 1.88 -1.53
N SER A 51 -10.86 1.53 -2.81
CA SER A 51 -11.73 2.12 -3.83
C SER A 51 -13.19 1.65 -3.72
N GLU A 52 -14.08 2.28 -4.48
CA GLU A 52 -15.50 1.92 -4.60
C GLU A 52 -15.75 0.45 -5.01
N LYS A 53 -14.75 -0.22 -5.61
CA LYS A 53 -14.83 -1.66 -5.94
C LYS A 53 -15.09 -2.54 -4.70
N HIS A 54 -14.76 -2.05 -3.50
CA HIS A 54 -14.89 -2.79 -2.25
C HIS A 54 -16.21 -2.55 -1.49
N LYS A 55 -17.22 -1.90 -2.11
CA LYS A 55 -18.57 -1.72 -1.57
C LYS A 55 -18.56 -1.15 -0.14
N ASP A 56 -19.04 -1.89 0.86
CA ASP A 56 -19.14 -1.46 2.26
C ASP A 56 -17.78 -1.16 2.92
N MET A 57 -16.68 -1.54 2.26
CA MET A 57 -15.31 -1.24 2.68
C MET A 57 -14.69 -0.07 1.92
N ALA A 58 -15.39 0.50 0.93
CA ALA A 58 -14.93 1.68 0.20
C ALA A 58 -14.61 2.84 1.15
N GLY A 59 -13.53 3.55 0.85
CA GLY A 59 -13.04 4.68 1.66
C GLY A 59 -12.33 4.28 2.96
N LYS A 60 -12.43 3.02 3.42
CA LYS A 60 -11.70 2.54 4.60
C LYS A 60 -10.22 2.30 4.27
N ILE A 61 -9.37 2.45 5.28
CA ILE A 61 -7.95 2.12 5.19
C ILE A 61 -7.78 0.65 5.54
N ARG A 62 -7.12 -0.10 4.66
CA ARG A 62 -6.66 -1.46 4.91
C ARG A 62 -5.15 -1.44 5.14
N ILE A 63 -4.73 -2.04 6.26
CA ILE A 63 -3.34 -2.37 6.53
C ILE A 63 -3.08 -3.75 5.93
N VAL A 64 -2.20 -3.82 4.94
CA VAL A 64 -1.76 -5.08 4.33
C VAL A 64 -0.36 -5.41 4.85
N PRO A 65 -0.16 -6.50 5.60
CA PRO A 65 1.18 -6.89 6.05
C PRO A 65 2.11 -7.10 4.85
N ILE A 66 3.30 -6.51 4.87
CA ILE A 66 4.24 -6.57 3.73
C ILE A 66 4.60 -8.03 3.39
N GLN A 67 4.81 -8.85 4.42
CA GLN A 67 5.11 -10.28 4.28
C GLN A 67 3.97 -11.11 3.67
N ALA A 68 2.75 -10.57 3.61
CA ALA A 68 1.60 -11.25 3.02
C ALA A 68 1.35 -10.83 1.56
N ILE A 69 2.10 -9.88 1.01
CA ILE A 69 1.89 -9.40 -0.36
C ILE A 69 2.44 -10.43 -1.36
N LEU A 70 1.59 -10.83 -2.31
CA LEU A 70 1.95 -11.72 -3.42
C LEU A 70 2.34 -10.92 -4.67
N ALA A 71 1.61 -9.84 -4.95
CA ALA A 71 1.88 -8.95 -6.08
C ALA A 71 1.32 -7.54 -5.84
N ILE A 72 1.89 -6.55 -6.55
CA ILE A 72 1.41 -5.16 -6.59
C ILE A 72 1.35 -4.72 -8.04
N ASP A 73 0.16 -4.44 -8.55
CA ASP A 73 -0.02 -3.87 -9.87
C ASP A 73 -0.11 -2.35 -9.78
N ILE A 74 0.60 -1.66 -10.68
CA ILE A 74 0.56 -0.21 -10.81
C ILE A 74 -0.57 0.15 -11.77
N ILE A 75 -1.64 0.77 -11.24
CA ILE A 75 -2.77 1.22 -12.07
C ILE A 75 -2.54 2.65 -12.54
N ASP A 76 -2.19 3.54 -11.62
CA ASP A 76 -1.91 4.94 -11.91
C ASP A 76 -0.83 5.46 -10.96
N ALA A 77 0.37 5.74 -11.50
CA ALA A 77 1.50 6.23 -10.73
C ALA A 77 1.64 7.74 -10.90
N LYS A 78 1.46 8.47 -9.80
CA LYS A 78 1.76 9.90 -9.74
C LYS A 78 3.27 10.15 -9.75
N PRO A 79 3.71 11.27 -10.32
CA PRO A 79 5.12 11.65 -10.31
C PRO A 79 5.62 11.80 -8.86
N ARG A 80 6.83 11.27 -8.62
CA ARG A 80 7.46 11.30 -7.30
C ARG A 80 7.67 12.75 -6.84
N ASN A 81 6.95 13.16 -5.80
CA ASN A 81 7.15 14.48 -5.19
C ASN A 81 8.33 14.39 -4.23
N THR A 82 9.46 15.00 -4.58
CA THR A 82 10.75 14.85 -3.87
C THR A 82 10.77 15.41 -2.44
N LYS A 83 9.68 16.05 -1.99
CA LYS A 83 9.53 16.73 -0.70
C LYS A 83 8.95 15.87 0.44
N GLU A 84 8.43 14.67 0.17
CA GLU A 84 7.78 13.82 1.21
C GLU A 84 8.71 12.76 1.84
N ARG A 85 10.03 12.93 1.73
CA ARG A 85 11.01 11.92 2.17
C ARG A 85 11.09 11.70 3.69
N ASP A 86 10.58 12.62 4.50
CA ASP A 86 10.88 12.67 5.94
C ASP A 86 9.65 12.58 6.84
N ARG A 87 8.61 11.82 6.44
CA ARG A 87 7.55 11.47 7.39
C ARG A 87 7.92 10.15 8.07
N GLU A 88 8.17 10.21 9.37
CA GLU A 88 8.30 9.03 10.22
C GLU A 88 7.13 8.09 9.95
N ILE A 89 7.46 6.80 9.80
CA ILE A 89 6.45 5.75 9.65
C ILE A 89 5.57 5.81 10.90
N PRO A 90 4.25 6.06 10.79
CA PRO A 90 3.36 6.04 11.94
C PRO A 90 3.44 4.67 12.62
N HIS A 91 3.49 4.66 13.95
CA HIS A 91 3.52 3.44 14.74
C HIS A 91 2.13 3.18 15.34
N TYR A 92 1.56 2.03 15.03
CA TYR A 92 0.34 1.56 15.67
C TYR A 92 0.71 0.63 16.83
N VAL A 93 0.37 1.06 18.04
CA VAL A 93 0.39 0.26 19.27
C VAL A 93 -1.05 -0.09 19.62
N GLY A 94 -1.40 -1.36 19.44
CA GLY A 94 -2.68 -1.93 19.86
C GLY A 94 -2.73 -2.18 21.36
#